data_AF-A0A4P6TL56-F1
#
_entry.id   AF-A0A4P6TL56-F1
#
_cell.length_a   1.000
_cell.length_b   1.000
_cell.length_c   1.000
_cell.angle_alpha   90.00
_cell.angle_beta   90.00
_cell.angle_gamma   90.00
#
_symmetry.space_group_name_H-M   'P 1'
#
loop_
_entity.id
_entity.type
_entity.pdbx_description
1 polymer ?
#
loop_
_entity_poly.entity_id
_entity_poly.type
_entity_poly.pdbx_seq_one_letter_code
_entity_poly.pdbx_strand_id
1 'polypeptide(L)'
;MPLQSDTLAKKAGGRDTARKRAILLMLEQHNEHDYSERGAPPYTAGQVADCVGGSRPSVSRTLRGMVAAGLLVAVRHRDDVWNAIAQNFIEKPVTAYYSARTMERDKVLAKTWADGAGERSAQAMDAMVKAFSR
;
A
#
# COMPACT_ATOMS: atom_id res chain seq x y z
N MET A 1 -10.81 13.91 -10.98
CA MET A 1 -10.93 14.55 -9.66
C MET A 1 -9.59 15.19 -9.31
N PRO A 2 -9.52 16.46 -8.88
CA PRO A 2 -8.26 17.09 -8.50
C PRO A 2 -7.66 16.37 -7.29
N LEU A 3 -6.36 16.07 -7.35
CA LEU A 3 -5.61 15.59 -6.18
C LEU A 3 -5.66 16.68 -5.12
N GLN A 4 -5.81 16.28 -3.86
CA GLN A 4 -5.88 17.21 -2.73
C GLN A 4 -4.57 18.03 -2.55
N SER A 5 -3.52 17.74 -3.32
CA SER A 5 -2.26 18.48 -3.34
C SER A 5 -2.44 19.99 -3.44
N ASP A 6 -3.38 20.44 -4.28
CA ASP A 6 -3.57 21.86 -4.55
C ASP A 6 -4.27 22.59 -3.39
N THR A 7 -5.00 21.85 -2.54
CA THR A 7 -5.74 22.40 -1.40
C THR A 7 -4.99 22.25 -0.06
N LEU A 8 -4.02 21.35 0.02
CA LEU A 8 -3.37 20.94 1.28
C LEU A 8 -2.13 21.75 1.67
N ALA A 9 -1.51 22.47 0.73
CA ALA A 9 -0.37 23.36 1.04
C ALA A 9 -0.71 24.41 2.13
N LYS A 10 -1.99 24.80 2.24
CA LYS A 10 -2.45 25.85 3.16
C LYS A 10 -2.75 25.38 4.60
N LYS A 11 -3.14 24.12 4.83
CA LYS A 11 -3.61 23.67 6.16
C LYS A 11 -2.53 23.02 7.03
N ALA A 12 -1.46 22.48 6.44
CA ALA A 12 -0.49 21.64 7.15
C ALA A 12 0.91 22.27 7.33
N GLY A 13 1.12 23.52 6.91
CA GLY A 13 2.39 24.24 7.08
C GLY A 13 3.60 23.63 6.35
N GLY A 14 3.43 22.54 5.60
CA GLY A 14 4.50 21.84 4.88
C GLY A 14 4.42 22.09 3.38
N ARG A 15 5.58 22.30 2.74
CA ARG A 15 5.70 22.44 1.28
C ARG A 15 5.03 21.27 0.56
N ASP A 16 4.17 21.56 -0.41
CA ASP A 16 3.67 20.56 -1.35
C ASP A 16 4.82 20.17 -2.30
N THR A 17 5.11 18.88 -2.39
CA THR A 17 6.26 18.37 -3.13
C THR A 17 5.81 17.25 -4.06
N ALA A 18 6.49 17.07 -5.18
CA ALA A 18 6.19 16.00 -6.13
C ALA A 18 6.12 14.62 -5.44
N ARG A 19 6.99 14.34 -4.46
CA ARG A 19 6.96 13.10 -3.69
C ARG A 19 5.68 12.93 -2.87
N LYS A 20 5.22 13.97 -2.16
CA LYS A 20 3.96 13.89 -1.39
C LYS A 20 2.77 13.61 -2.30
N ARG A 21 2.74 14.25 -3.48
CA ARG A 21 1.71 14.01 -4.49
C ARG A 21 1.75 12.58 -5.02
N ALA A 22 2.94 12.06 -5.33
CA ALA A 22 3.11 10.68 -5.78
C ALA A 22 2.69 9.65 -4.72
N ILE A 23 3.01 9.90 -3.43
CA ILE A 23 2.55 9.06 -2.33
C ILE A 23 1.03 9.07 -2.24
N LEU A 24 0.38 10.25 -2.26
CA LEU A 24 -1.08 10.32 -2.22
C LEU A 24 -1.71 9.64 -3.44
N LEU A 25 -1.14 9.83 -4.63
CA LEU A 25 -1.60 9.18 -5.85
C LEU A 25 -1.57 7.65 -5.70
N MET A 26 -0.43 7.10 -5.26
CA MET A 26 -0.28 5.66 -5.03
C MET A 26 -1.31 5.13 -4.02
N LEU A 27 -1.53 5.85 -2.92
CA LEU A 27 -2.42 5.40 -1.84
C LEU A 27 -3.91 5.57 -2.17
N GLU A 28 -4.26 6.37 -3.18
CA GLU A 28 -5.67 6.70 -3.49
C GLU A 28 -6.12 6.18 -4.86
N GLN A 29 -5.17 5.87 -5.74
CA GLN A 29 -5.40 5.42 -7.10
C GLN A 29 -4.67 4.10 -7.33
N HIS A 30 -5.28 3.03 -6.83
CA HIS A 30 -4.84 1.67 -7.06
C HIS A 30 -6.03 0.80 -7.51
N ASN A 31 -5.75 -0.23 -8.29
CA ASN A 31 -6.72 -1.16 -8.85
C ASN A 31 -6.36 -2.63 -8.52
N GLU A 32 -7.13 -3.58 -9.03
CA GLU A 32 -6.89 -5.01 -8.80
C GLU A 32 -5.55 -5.51 -9.35
N HIS A 33 -5.06 -4.92 -10.43
CA HIS A 33 -3.74 -5.25 -10.95
C HIS A 33 -2.65 -4.84 -9.95
N ASP A 34 -2.75 -3.66 -9.36
CA ASP A 34 -1.83 -3.23 -8.30
C ASP A 34 -1.87 -4.17 -7.08
N TYR A 35 -3.05 -4.70 -6.74
CA TYR A 35 -3.20 -5.67 -5.65
C TYR A 35 -2.52 -6.99 -5.94
N SER A 36 -2.51 -7.42 -7.21
CA SER A 36 -1.84 -8.65 -7.63
C SER A 36 -0.32 -8.55 -7.50
N GLU A 37 0.26 -7.37 -7.71
CA GLU A 37 1.71 -7.16 -7.63
C GLU A 37 2.21 -6.90 -6.20
N ARG A 38 1.46 -6.13 -5.40
CA ARG A 38 1.96 -5.56 -4.13
C ARG A 38 1.13 -5.93 -2.91
N GLY A 39 0.02 -6.63 -3.11
CA GLY A 39 -1.01 -6.82 -2.10
C GLY A 39 -1.98 -5.63 -2.03
N ALA A 40 -3.13 -5.86 -1.41
CA ALA A 40 -4.10 -4.80 -1.15
C ALA A 40 -3.63 -3.89 0.01
N PRO A 41 -4.13 -2.64 0.11
CA PRO A 41 -3.84 -1.73 1.23
C PRO A 41 -4.10 -2.38 2.61
N PRO A 42 -3.37 -1.98 3.67
CA PRO A 42 -2.49 -0.81 3.77
C PRO A 42 -1.06 -1.06 3.31
N TYR A 43 -0.35 0.00 2.90
CA TYR A 43 1.02 -0.14 2.40
C TYR A 43 2.08 0.33 3.41
N THR A 44 3.15 -0.45 3.54
CA THR A 44 4.32 -0.13 4.35
C THR A 44 5.20 0.93 3.68
N ALA A 45 6.09 1.56 4.47
CA ALA A 45 7.07 2.48 3.90
C ALA A 45 8.02 1.84 2.87
N GLY A 46 8.20 0.52 2.92
CA GLY A 46 8.94 -0.23 1.90
C GLY A 46 8.22 -0.22 0.56
N GLN A 47 6.98 -0.72 0.55
CA GLN A 47 6.14 -0.74 -0.66
C GLN A 47 5.95 0.67 -1.27
N VAL A 48 5.79 1.69 -0.42
CA VAL A 48 5.70 3.08 -0.90
C VAL A 48 7.02 3.54 -1.55
N ALA A 49 8.17 3.18 -0.97
CA ALA A 49 9.46 3.53 -1.53
C ALA A 49 9.74 2.79 -2.85
N ASP A 50 9.33 1.54 -2.96
CA ASP A 50 9.50 0.74 -4.18
C ASP A 50 8.64 1.28 -5.33
N CYS A 51 7.45 1.82 -5.02
CA CYS A 51 6.54 2.39 -6.03
C CYS A 51 6.88 3.85 -6.41
N VAL A 52 7.08 4.72 -5.41
CA VAL A 52 7.31 6.17 -5.63
C VAL A 52 8.78 6.50 -5.90
N GLY A 53 9.68 5.58 -5.57
CA GLY A 53 11.12 5.75 -5.66
C GLY A 53 11.74 6.51 -4.47
N GLY A 54 13.05 6.32 -4.32
CA GLY A 54 13.85 6.91 -3.26
C GLY A 54 14.16 5.95 -2.12
N SER A 55 14.96 6.40 -1.16
CA SER A 55 15.38 5.53 -0.05
C SER A 55 14.27 5.36 0.99
N ARG A 56 14.14 4.14 1.52
CA ARG A 56 13.18 3.82 2.60
C ARG A 56 13.26 4.80 3.78
N PRO A 57 14.44 5.22 4.29
CA PRO A 57 14.52 6.20 5.37
C PRO A 57 13.97 7.59 5.00
N SER A 58 14.19 8.02 3.74
CA SER A 58 13.66 9.29 3.24
C SER A 58 12.14 9.24 3.14
N VAL A 59 11.60 8.17 2.55
CA VAL A 59 10.15 7.96 2.41
C VAL A 59 9.48 7.87 3.77
N SER A 60 10.03 7.09 4.72
CA SER A 60 9.53 7.01 6.09
C SER A 60 9.47 8.37 6.79
N ARG A 61 10.47 9.25 6.59
CA ARG A 61 10.44 10.62 7.13
C ARG A 61 9.30 11.43 6.51
N THR A 62 9.11 11.34 5.19
CA THR A 62 8.00 12.01 4.51
C THR A 62 6.64 11.51 5.00
N LEU A 63 6.45 10.19 5.11
CA LEU A 63 5.23 9.57 5.61
C LEU A 63 4.88 10.04 7.03
N ARG A 64 5.86 10.07 7.96
CA ARG A 64 5.64 10.62 9.30
C ARG A 64 5.20 12.07 9.28
N GLY A 65 5.81 12.90 8.43
CA GLY A 65 5.39 14.29 8.25
C GLY A 65 3.97 14.42 7.67
N MET A 66 3.57 13.52 6.77
CA MET A 66 2.22 13.48 6.21
C MET A 66 1.17 12.97 7.21
N VAL A 67 1.53 12.04 8.11
CA VAL A 67 0.67 11.63 9.23
C VAL A 67 0.46 12.77 10.21
N ALA A 68 1.54 13.47 10.62
CA ALA A 68 1.43 14.64 11.49
C ALA A 68 0.57 15.77 10.87
N ALA A 69 0.55 15.85 9.55
CA ALA A 69 -0.29 16.77 8.78
C ALA A 69 -1.74 16.29 8.60
N GLY A 70 -2.12 15.11 9.10
CA GLY A 70 -3.46 14.54 8.96
C GLY A 70 -3.80 14.04 7.54
N LEU A 71 -2.81 13.87 6.67
CA LEU A 71 -3.02 13.40 5.29
C LEU A 71 -3.10 11.88 5.21
N LEU A 72 -2.38 11.20 6.10
CA LEU A 72 -2.26 9.76 6.15
C LEU A 72 -2.65 9.26 7.53
N VAL A 73 -3.17 8.05 7.59
CA VAL A 73 -3.39 7.33 8.85
C VAL A 73 -2.38 6.21 8.95
N ALA A 74 -1.55 6.25 10.00
CA ALA A 74 -0.64 5.15 10.32
C ALA A 74 -1.39 4.08 11.11
N VAL A 75 -1.27 2.83 10.67
CA VAL A 75 -1.88 1.67 11.33
C VAL A 75 -0.82 0.64 11.66
N ARG A 76 -1.07 -0.14 12.72
CA ARG A 76 -0.29 -1.33 13.03
C ARG A 76 -0.85 -2.48 12.20
N HIS A 77 -0.11 -2.90 11.19
CA HIS A 77 -0.43 -4.01 10.32
C HIS A 77 0.45 -5.22 10.69
N ARG A 78 0.02 -6.42 10.35
CA ARG A 78 0.83 -7.63 10.50
C ARG A 78 1.16 -8.12 9.11
N ASP A 79 2.44 -8.31 8.86
CA ASP A 79 2.96 -8.69 7.56
C ASP A 79 3.95 -9.84 7.72
N ASP A 80 4.01 -10.71 6.72
CA ASP A 80 4.89 -11.87 6.71
C ASP A 80 6.26 -11.45 6.18
N VAL A 81 7.24 -11.45 7.08
CA VAL A 81 8.60 -11.02 6.75
C VAL A 81 9.51 -12.23 6.71
N TRP A 82 10.27 -12.36 5.63
CA TRP A 82 11.30 -13.39 5.51
C TRP A 82 12.34 -13.25 6.63
N ASN A 83 12.50 -14.30 7.42
CA ASN A 83 13.57 -14.40 8.41
C ASN A 83 14.67 -15.31 7.87
N ALA A 84 15.81 -14.71 7.55
CA ALA A 84 16.97 -15.43 7.03
C ALA A 84 17.56 -16.46 8.02
N ILE A 85 17.41 -16.24 9.34
CA ILE A 85 17.93 -17.17 10.36
C ILE A 85 17.06 -18.41 10.44
N ALA A 86 15.73 -18.23 10.44
CA ALA A 86 14.78 -19.33 10.49
C ALA A 86 14.51 -19.97 9.12
N GLN A 87 15.00 -19.35 8.04
CA GLN A 87 14.68 -19.69 6.64
C GLN A 87 13.17 -19.84 6.41
N ASN A 88 12.38 -19.00 7.06
CA ASN A 88 10.92 -19.05 6.97
C ASN A 88 10.32 -17.65 7.12
N PHE A 89 9.08 -17.49 6.68
CA PHE A 89 8.29 -16.29 6.94
C PHE A 89 7.82 -16.27 8.39
N ILE A 90 7.92 -15.10 9.02
CA ILE A 90 7.39 -14.87 10.35
C ILE A 90 6.51 -13.62 10.34
N GLU A 91 5.35 -13.75 10.97
CA GLU A 91 4.42 -12.63 11.12
C GLU A 91 5.05 -11.57 12.03
N LYS A 92 5.17 -10.34 11.53
CA LYS A 92 5.67 -9.21 12.30
C LYS A 92 4.72 -8.02 12.28
N PRO A 93 4.58 -7.30 13.40
CA PRO A 93 3.88 -6.03 13.41
C PRO A 93 4.73 -4.98 12.68
N VAL A 94 4.18 -4.39 11.63
CA VAL A 94 4.77 -3.32 10.84
C VAL A 94 3.88 -2.08 10.84
N THR A 95 4.47 -0.91 10.63
CA THR A 95 3.69 0.31 10.39
C THR A 95 3.34 0.41 8.91
N ALA A 96 2.05 0.49 8.63
CA ALA A 96 1.51 0.70 7.30
C ALA A 96 0.62 1.94 7.26
N TYR A 97 0.28 2.41 6.07
CA TYR A 97 -0.35 3.69 5.87
C TYR A 97 -1.55 3.59 4.91
N TYR A 98 -2.61 4.30 5.26
CA TYR A 98 -3.71 4.65 4.36
C TYR A 98 -3.69 6.13 4.04
N SER A 99 -4.26 6.53 2.90
CA SER A 99 -4.73 7.92 2.76
C SER A 99 -5.88 8.15 3.73
N ALA A 100 -5.85 9.26 4.48
CA ALA A 100 -6.95 9.64 5.37
C ALA A 100 -8.27 9.84 4.60
N ARG A 101 -8.20 10.09 3.29
CA ARG A 101 -9.37 10.34 2.43
C ARG A 101 -10.09 9.08 2.01
N THR A 102 -9.36 8.01 1.69
CA THR A 102 -9.92 6.78 1.09
C THR A 102 -9.90 5.58 2.03
N MET A 103 -9.29 5.71 3.22
CA MET A 103 -9.10 4.63 4.20
C MET A 103 -10.29 3.69 4.37
N GLU A 104 -11.50 4.19 4.63
CA GLU A 104 -12.65 3.32 4.87
C GLU A 104 -13.07 2.53 3.62
N ARG A 105 -12.97 3.13 2.43
CA ARG A 105 -13.16 2.43 1.16
C ARG A 105 -12.06 1.39 0.95
N ASP A 106 -10.81 1.76 1.20
CA ASP A 106 -9.66 0.89 0.95
C ASP A 106 -9.67 -0.34 1.86
N LYS A 107 -10.10 -0.18 3.12
CA LYS A 107 -10.32 -1.31 4.03
C LYS A 107 -11.35 -2.31 3.49
N VAL A 108 -12.47 -1.81 2.96
CA VAL A 108 -13.52 -2.67 2.39
C VAL A 108 -12.97 -3.42 1.17
N LEU A 109 -12.30 -2.70 0.26
CA LEU A 109 -11.70 -3.31 -0.93
C LEU A 109 -10.62 -4.33 -0.59
N ALA A 110 -9.76 -4.04 0.38
CA ALA A 110 -8.73 -4.96 0.85
C ALA A 110 -9.33 -6.22 1.48
N LYS A 111 -10.42 -6.07 2.22
CA LYS A 111 -11.16 -7.21 2.76
C LYS A 111 -11.77 -8.06 1.64
N THR A 112 -12.47 -7.45 0.68
CA THR A 112 -13.05 -8.17 -0.47
C THR A 112 -11.97 -8.88 -1.29
N TRP A 113 -10.81 -8.25 -1.46
CA TRP A 113 -9.65 -8.89 -2.07
C TRP A 113 -9.23 -10.11 -1.24
N ALA A 114 -8.97 -9.97 0.05
CA ALA A 114 -8.56 -11.08 0.92
C ALA A 114 -9.56 -12.25 0.89
N ASP A 115 -10.86 -11.96 1.00
CA ASP A 115 -11.93 -12.97 1.00
C ASP A 115 -11.97 -13.76 -0.33
N GLY A 116 -11.69 -13.10 -1.47
CA GLY A 116 -11.64 -13.74 -2.78
C GLY A 116 -10.35 -14.49 -3.11
N ALA A 117 -9.37 -14.57 -2.19
CA ALA A 117 -8.05 -15.14 -2.47
C ALA A 117 -8.09 -16.62 -2.89
N GLY A 118 -8.93 -17.43 -2.23
CA GLY A 118 -9.07 -18.85 -2.54
C GLY A 118 -9.62 -19.08 -3.95
N GLU A 119 -10.65 -18.32 -4.33
CA GLU A 119 -11.24 -18.41 -5.67
C GLU A 119 -10.25 -18.00 -6.75
N ARG A 120 -9.52 -16.89 -6.56
CA ARG A 120 -8.47 -16.45 -7.49
C ARG A 120 -7.36 -17.49 -7.62
N SER A 121 -6.97 -18.14 -6.52
CA SER A 121 -5.98 -19.22 -6.56
C SER A 121 -6.47 -20.44 -7.35
N ALA A 122 -7.74 -20.82 -7.19
CA ALA A 122 -8.33 -21.94 -7.91
C ALA A 122 -8.41 -21.65 -9.42
N GLN A 123 -8.85 -20.45 -9.80
CA GLN A 123 -8.90 -20.01 -11.20
C GLN A 123 -7.50 -19.98 -11.85
N ALA A 124 -6.48 -19.51 -11.12
CA ALA A 124 -5.10 -19.50 -11.60
C ALA A 124 -4.57 -20.93 -11.83
N MET A 125 -4.86 -21.86 -10.92
CA MET A 125 -4.48 -23.27 -11.06
C MET A 125 -5.17 -23.92 -12.27
N ASP A 126 -6.47 -23.71 -12.44
CA ASP A 126 -7.22 -24.24 -13.59
C ASP A 126 -6.68 -23.70 -14.93
N ALA A 127 -6.37 -22.40 -14.99
CA ALA A 127 -5.74 -21.79 -16.16
C ALA A 127 -4.35 -22.39 -16.45
N MET A 128 -3.54 -22.61 -15.42
CA MET A 128 -2.23 -23.26 -15.54
C MET A 128 -2.37 -24.69 -16.07
N VAL A 129 -3.24 -25.50 -15.47
CA VAL A 129 -3.47 -26.89 -15.91
C VAL A 129 -3.85 -26.89 -17.40
N LYS A 130 -4.81 -26.07 -17.81
CA LYS A 130 -5.23 -25.97 -19.23
C LYS A 130 -4.10 -25.55 -20.18
N ALA A 131 -3.19 -24.69 -19.74
CA ALA A 131 -2.07 -24.22 -20.56
C ALA A 131 -0.98 -25.29 -20.77
N PHE A 132 -0.77 -26.17 -19.78
CA PHE A 132 0.32 -27.15 -19.78
C PHE A 132 -0.12 -28.61 -20.00
N SER A 133 -1.42 -28.88 -20.15
CA SER A 133 -1.96 -30.21 -20.49
C SER A 133 -2.43 -30.34 -21.96
N ARG A 134 -1.96 -29.43 -22.82
CA ARG A 134 -1.94 -29.57 -24.28
C ARG A 134 -0.55 -29.95 -24.75
#